data_AF-A0A0B2WIP3-F1
#
_entry.id   AF-A0A0B2WIP3-F1
#
_cell.length_a   1.000
_cell.length_b   1.000
_cell.length_c   1.000
_cell.angle_alpha   90.00
_cell.angle_beta   90.00
_cell.angle_gamma   90.00
#
_symmetry.space_group_name_H-M   'P 1'
#
loop_
_entity.id
_entity.type
_entity.pdbx_description
1 polymer ?
#
loop_
_entity_poly.entity_id
_entity_poly.type
_entity_poly.pdbx_seq_one_letter_code
_entity_poly.pdbx_strand_id
1 'polypeptide(L)'
;MVSNQYLLAVALCFVNLGRTLPVLPVANSTGISWHPAGHTQSTCDPSTFDESSSKNPADWRECASLYSSWTTQNGTFKLAGVDGFTPILQTTDCTLAVKPANSSMEPFTIGDRDVKALLETSLRRFSAGTDLGVGGVIKCASATCSKGDVNWRISKSQGGRK
;
A
#
# COMPACT_ATOMS: atom_id res chain seq x y z
N MET A 1 -67.29 -19.87 5.47
CA MET A 1 -66.39 -20.62 4.58
C MET A 1 -65.59 -19.61 3.75
N VAL A 2 -64.25 -19.64 3.91
CA VAL A 2 -63.18 -19.13 3.00
C VAL A 2 -63.17 -17.60 2.77
N SER A 3 -62.39 -16.77 3.48
CA SER A 3 -60.92 -16.61 3.50
C SER A 3 -60.32 -16.32 2.12
N ASN A 4 -59.91 -15.08 1.83
CA ASN A 4 -58.79 -14.86 0.90
C ASN A 4 -58.11 -13.50 1.14
N GLN A 5 -57.01 -13.54 1.86
CA GLN A 5 -56.07 -12.42 2.04
C GLN A 5 -55.10 -12.43 0.85
N TYR A 6 -54.99 -11.31 0.13
CA TYR A 6 -53.92 -11.11 -0.84
C TYR A 6 -52.77 -10.35 -0.16
N LEU A 7 -51.80 -11.10 0.34
CA LEU A 7 -50.49 -10.58 0.76
C LEU A 7 -49.62 -10.41 -0.50
N LEU A 8 -49.42 -9.16 -0.90
CA LEU A 8 -48.38 -8.78 -1.86
C LEU A 8 -47.02 -8.96 -1.19
N ALA A 9 -46.28 -9.98 -1.60
CA ALA A 9 -44.91 -10.22 -1.19
C ALA A 9 -44.01 -9.12 -1.81
N VAL A 10 -43.59 -8.15 -1.00
CA VAL A 10 -42.54 -7.20 -1.38
C VAL A 10 -41.20 -7.92 -1.25
N ALA A 11 -40.67 -8.38 -2.38
CA ALA A 11 -39.31 -8.90 -2.46
C ALA A 11 -38.31 -7.73 -2.34
N LEU A 12 -37.88 -7.45 -1.11
CA LEU A 12 -36.76 -6.55 -0.83
C LEU A 12 -35.47 -7.22 -1.29
N CYS A 13 -35.03 -6.90 -2.52
CA CYS A 13 -33.67 -7.16 -2.96
C CYS A 13 -32.71 -6.29 -2.13
N PHE A 14 -32.16 -6.85 -1.06
CA PHE A 14 -31.02 -6.28 -0.37
C PHE A 14 -29.78 -6.42 -1.27
N VAL A 15 -29.60 -5.46 -2.18
CA VAL A 15 -28.31 -5.24 -2.81
C VAL A 15 -27.40 -4.70 -1.72
N ASN A 16 -26.58 -5.57 -1.12
CA ASN A 16 -25.47 -5.15 -0.29
C ASN A 16 -24.48 -4.39 -1.18
N LEU A 17 -24.67 -3.08 -1.32
CA LEU A 17 -23.61 -2.18 -1.76
C LEU A 17 -22.57 -2.15 -0.64
N GLY A 18 -21.66 -3.12 -0.66
CA GLY A 18 -20.40 -3.03 0.05
C GLY A 18 -19.70 -1.76 -0.47
N ARG A 19 -19.68 -0.72 0.35
CA ARG A 19 -18.88 0.48 0.07
C ARG A 19 -17.42 0.06 0.10
N THR A 20 -16.86 -0.28 -1.06
CA THR A 20 -15.40 -0.25 -1.26
C THR A 20 -15.00 1.22 -1.20
N LEU A 21 -14.62 1.70 -0.02
CA LEU A 21 -13.92 2.97 0.07
C LEU A 21 -12.65 2.83 -0.80
N PRO A 22 -12.41 3.73 -1.76
CA PRO A 22 -11.16 3.70 -2.50
C PRO A 22 -10.04 3.83 -1.48
N VAL A 23 -9.06 2.91 -1.53
CA VAL A 23 -7.83 3.06 -0.76
C VAL A 23 -7.09 4.24 -1.36
N LEU A 24 -7.31 5.41 -0.76
CA LEU A 24 -6.55 6.59 -1.09
C LEU A 24 -5.13 6.41 -0.54
N PRO A 25 -4.09 6.91 -1.25
CA PRO A 25 -2.78 7.06 -0.65
C PRO A 25 -2.94 7.79 0.68
N VAL A 26 -2.05 7.53 1.64
CA VAL A 26 -2.07 8.24 2.93
C VAL A 26 -1.79 9.72 2.66
N ALA A 27 -2.85 10.46 2.41
CA ALA A 27 -2.81 11.90 2.24
C ALA A 27 -2.44 12.47 3.61
N ASN A 28 -1.28 13.11 3.70
CA ASN A 28 -0.77 13.81 4.88
C ASN A 28 -0.05 12.96 5.94
N SER A 29 0.76 11.97 5.56
CA SER A 29 1.97 11.75 6.37
C SER A 29 2.98 12.84 6.04
N THR A 30 3.56 13.51 7.03
CA THR A 30 4.58 14.55 6.83
C THR A 30 5.64 14.05 5.86
N GLY A 31 5.80 14.76 4.74
CA GLY A 31 6.85 14.50 3.77
C GLY A 31 6.57 13.49 2.66
N ILE A 32 5.34 12.98 2.51
CA ILE A 32 4.96 12.14 1.37
C ILE A 32 3.82 12.79 0.58
N SER A 33 3.98 12.90 -0.73
CA SER A 33 2.93 13.38 -1.65
C SER A 33 2.73 12.44 -2.83
N TRP A 34 1.47 12.25 -3.23
CA TRP A 34 1.09 11.48 -4.41
C TRP A 34 0.86 12.41 -5.61
N HIS A 35 1.44 12.04 -6.76
CA HIS A 35 1.32 12.77 -8.02
C HIS A 35 0.78 11.84 -9.12
N PRO A 36 -0.52 11.93 -9.44
CA PRO A 36 -1.13 11.13 -10.50
C PRO A 36 -0.48 11.36 -11.87
N ALA A 37 -0.46 10.33 -12.72
CA ALA A 37 -0.01 10.40 -14.10
C ALA A 37 -0.94 9.61 -15.03
N GLY A 38 -0.95 9.96 -16.32
CA GLY A 38 -1.76 9.25 -17.33
C GLY A 38 -1.23 7.86 -17.71
N HIS A 39 -0.03 7.49 -17.25
CA HIS A 39 0.60 6.21 -17.54
C HIS A 39 1.44 5.74 -16.36
N THR A 40 1.69 4.43 -16.28
CA THR A 40 2.50 3.81 -15.23
C THR A 40 3.93 4.37 -15.23
N GLN A 41 4.45 4.63 -14.04
CA GLN A 41 5.77 5.20 -13.79
C GLN A 41 6.66 4.16 -13.12
N SER A 42 7.92 4.09 -13.55
CA SER A 42 8.97 3.33 -12.88
C SER A 42 10.20 4.23 -12.78
N THR A 43 10.60 4.53 -11.56
CA THR A 43 11.67 5.48 -11.23
C THR A 43 12.77 4.82 -10.41
N CYS A 44 12.59 3.55 -10.04
CA CYS A 44 13.52 2.81 -9.21
C CYS A 44 14.17 1.63 -9.96
N ASP A 45 15.29 1.14 -9.45
CA ASP A 45 15.87 -0.16 -9.82
C ASP A 45 15.13 -1.30 -9.10
N PRO A 46 15.34 -2.56 -9.51
CA PRO A 46 14.83 -3.72 -8.78
C PRO A 46 15.23 -3.70 -7.30
N SER A 47 14.28 -4.07 -6.44
CA SER A 47 14.46 -4.10 -4.99
C SER A 47 15.11 -5.39 -4.50
N THR A 48 15.81 -5.31 -3.36
CA THR A 48 16.11 -6.48 -2.53
C THR A 48 14.88 -6.89 -1.71
N PHE A 49 14.85 -8.14 -1.21
CA PHE A 49 13.75 -8.68 -0.41
C PHE A 49 14.29 -9.63 0.64
N ASP A 50 14.06 -9.30 1.90
CA ASP A 50 14.46 -10.09 3.07
C ASP A 50 13.30 -10.18 4.05
N GLU A 51 13.26 -11.27 4.83
CA GLU A 51 12.32 -11.37 5.95
C GLU A 51 12.55 -10.19 6.90
N SER A 52 11.47 -9.48 7.18
CA SER A 52 11.52 -8.29 8.02
C SER A 52 11.65 -8.69 9.48
N SER A 53 12.55 -8.02 10.20
CA SER A 53 12.62 -8.11 11.67
C SER A 53 11.48 -7.37 12.38
N SER A 54 10.39 -7.02 11.68
CA SER A 54 9.22 -6.38 12.26
C SER A 54 8.61 -7.29 13.31
N LYS A 55 8.45 -6.77 14.53
CA LYS A 55 7.77 -7.49 15.63
C LYS A 55 6.27 -7.71 15.37
N ASN A 56 5.71 -7.03 14.36
CA ASN A 56 4.30 -7.09 13.97
C ASN A 56 4.19 -7.37 12.47
N PRO A 57 4.18 -8.63 12.03
CA PRO A 57 3.93 -8.97 10.63
C PRO A 57 2.51 -8.56 10.22
N ALA A 58 2.33 -8.22 8.94
CA ALA A 58 1.04 -7.85 8.36
C ALA A 58 0.17 -9.08 8.08
N ASP A 59 -1.15 -8.91 8.03
CA ASP A 59 -2.02 -9.94 7.45
C ASP A 59 -1.87 -9.92 5.93
N TRP A 60 -1.45 -11.05 5.34
CA TRP A 60 -1.27 -11.18 3.90
C TRP A 60 -2.54 -10.88 3.09
N ARG A 61 -3.73 -11.16 3.63
CA ARG A 61 -5.02 -10.92 2.96
C ARG A 61 -5.29 -9.42 2.85
N GLU A 62 -4.98 -8.69 3.91
CA GLU A 62 -5.07 -7.22 3.91
C GLU A 62 -4.05 -6.62 2.94
N CYS A 63 -2.84 -7.18 2.86
CA CYS A 63 -1.87 -6.76 1.84
C CYS A 63 -2.30 -7.09 0.41
N ALA A 64 -2.97 -8.24 0.18
CA ALA A 64 -3.52 -8.59 -1.12
C ALA A 64 -4.69 -7.68 -1.53
N SER A 65 -5.54 -7.31 -0.57
CA SER A 65 -6.60 -6.31 -0.76
C SER A 65 -6.02 -4.94 -1.11
N LEU A 66 -5.00 -4.51 -0.33
CA LEU A 66 -4.26 -3.27 -0.59
C LEU A 66 -3.66 -3.25 -1.99
N TYR A 67 -2.96 -4.32 -2.38
CA TYR A 67 -2.41 -4.48 -3.73
C TYR A 67 -3.49 -4.35 -4.80
N SER A 68 -4.59 -5.11 -4.67
CA SER A 68 -5.69 -5.12 -5.62
C SER A 68 -6.30 -3.73 -5.83
N SER A 69 -6.50 -2.98 -4.73
CA SER A 69 -7.04 -1.61 -4.77
C SER A 69 -6.14 -0.61 -5.48
N TRP A 70 -4.85 -0.90 -5.59
CA TRP A 70 -3.83 0.00 -6.13
C TRP A 70 -3.38 -0.31 -7.55
N THR A 71 -3.72 -1.49 -8.08
CA THR A 71 -3.28 -1.94 -9.42
C THR A 71 -3.62 -0.97 -10.55
N THR A 72 -4.74 -0.24 -10.45
CA THR A 72 -5.24 0.70 -11.47
C THR A 72 -4.70 2.13 -11.36
N GLN A 73 -4.01 2.46 -10.28
CA GLN A 73 -3.49 3.80 -10.03
C GLN A 73 -2.14 4.00 -10.74
N ASN A 74 -1.95 5.17 -11.34
CA ASN A 74 -0.73 5.52 -12.09
C ASN A 74 -0.18 6.87 -11.61
N GLY A 75 1.13 6.97 -11.45
CA GLY A 75 1.78 8.18 -10.92
C GLY A 75 3.01 7.90 -10.06
N THR A 76 3.39 8.87 -9.24
CA THR A 76 4.58 8.79 -8.39
C THR A 76 4.31 9.26 -6.97
N PHE A 77 4.98 8.63 -6.01
CA PHE A 77 5.18 9.19 -4.67
C PHE A 77 6.44 10.04 -4.67
N LYS A 78 6.36 11.24 -4.09
CA LYS A 78 7.52 12.04 -3.71
C LYS A 78 7.72 11.98 -2.20
N LEU A 79 8.95 11.72 -1.80
CA LEU A 79 9.39 11.62 -0.42
C LEU A 79 10.34 12.79 -0.14
N ALA A 80 9.97 13.70 0.74
CA ALA A 80 10.75 14.88 1.12
C ALA A 80 10.57 15.20 2.61
N GLY A 81 11.64 15.24 3.39
CA GLY A 81 11.54 15.44 4.85
C GLY A 81 10.90 14.25 5.56
N VAL A 82 11.16 13.03 5.09
CA VAL A 82 10.63 11.81 5.70
C VAL A 82 11.54 11.36 6.83
N ASP A 83 11.05 11.42 8.07
CA ASP A 83 11.75 10.84 9.22
C ASP A 83 11.19 9.44 9.56
N GLY A 84 12.07 8.48 9.78
CA GLY A 84 11.69 7.10 10.06
C GLY A 84 10.99 6.37 8.89
N PHE A 85 10.37 5.22 9.20
CA PHE A 85 9.57 4.47 8.24
C PHE A 85 8.16 5.07 8.18
N THR A 86 7.88 5.79 7.10
CA THR A 86 6.61 6.49 6.92
C THR A 86 5.71 5.75 5.93
N PRO A 87 4.44 5.51 6.27
CA PRO A 87 3.50 4.82 5.39
C PRO A 87 3.31 5.55 4.05
N ILE A 88 3.48 4.85 2.92
CA ILE A 88 3.02 5.32 1.60
C ILE A 88 1.64 4.74 1.25
N LEU A 89 1.38 3.51 1.70
CA LEU A 89 0.11 2.80 1.53
C LEU A 89 -0.26 2.09 2.82
N GLN A 90 -1.54 2.13 3.20
CA GLN A 90 -2.02 1.42 4.38
C GLN A 90 -3.49 0.97 4.26
N THR A 91 -3.79 -0.15 4.91
CA THR A 91 -5.11 -0.61 5.33
C THR A 91 -5.05 -0.94 6.82
N THR A 92 -6.07 -1.60 7.37
CA THR A 92 -6.18 -1.96 8.79
C THR A 92 -5.00 -2.78 9.30
N ASP A 93 -4.58 -3.84 8.60
CA ASP A 93 -3.49 -4.73 9.05
C ASP A 93 -2.36 -4.91 8.03
N CYS A 94 -2.23 -3.99 7.07
CA CYS A 94 -1.12 -3.96 6.15
C CYS A 94 -0.68 -2.54 5.85
N THR A 95 0.61 -2.27 6.04
CA THR A 95 1.24 -0.99 5.74
C THR A 95 2.51 -1.23 4.95
N LEU A 96 2.63 -0.57 3.80
CA LEU A 96 3.90 -0.39 3.10
C LEU A 96 4.47 0.97 3.53
N ALA A 97 5.61 0.93 4.21
CA ALA A 97 6.31 2.11 4.70
C ALA A 97 7.72 2.21 4.10
N VAL A 98 8.19 3.43 3.94
CA VAL A 98 9.47 3.77 3.31
C VAL A 98 10.27 4.72 4.17
N LYS A 99 11.60 4.65 4.06
CA LYS A 99 12.55 5.51 4.76
C LYS A 99 13.76 5.76 3.86
N PRO A 100 14.06 7.01 3.48
CA PRO A 100 15.32 7.36 2.83
C PRO A 100 16.55 6.89 3.64
N ALA A 101 17.52 6.26 2.99
CA ALA A 101 18.77 5.88 3.66
C ALA A 101 19.68 7.10 3.90
N ASN A 102 19.61 8.10 3.01
CA ASN A 102 20.37 9.34 3.09
C ASN A 102 19.45 10.53 2.77
N SER A 103 19.15 11.35 3.78
CA SER A 103 18.28 12.52 3.64
C SER A 103 18.88 13.61 2.75
N SER A 104 20.20 13.66 2.55
CA SER A 104 20.85 14.64 1.67
C SER A 104 20.56 14.42 0.18
N MET A 105 19.95 13.28 -0.19
CA MET A 105 19.55 12.99 -1.57
C MET A 105 18.07 13.31 -1.84
N GLU A 106 17.29 13.69 -0.83
CA GLU A 106 15.89 14.04 -0.99
C GLU A 106 15.67 15.23 -1.95
N PRO A 107 14.48 15.34 -2.57
CA PRO A 107 13.39 14.35 -2.60
C PRO A 107 13.69 13.10 -3.42
N PHE A 108 13.12 11.96 -2.98
CA PHE A 108 13.07 10.71 -3.75
C PHE A 108 11.74 10.58 -4.48
N THR A 109 11.76 9.95 -5.64
CA THR A 109 10.56 9.63 -6.44
C THR A 109 10.41 8.12 -6.58
N ILE A 110 9.25 7.57 -6.19
CA ILE A 110 8.92 6.15 -6.34
C ILE A 110 7.70 6.03 -7.28
N GLY A 111 7.84 5.27 -8.36
CA GLY A 111 6.76 5.06 -9.34
C GLY A 111 5.74 4.03 -8.89
N ASP A 112 4.51 4.13 -9.41
CA ASP A 112 3.45 3.15 -9.14
C ASP A 112 3.86 1.72 -9.51
N ARG A 113 4.64 1.55 -10.59
CA ARG A 113 5.13 0.22 -10.99
C ARG A 113 6.05 -0.37 -9.94
N ASP A 114 6.90 0.46 -9.35
CA ASP A 114 7.87 0.04 -8.34
C ASP A 114 7.12 -0.39 -7.07
N VAL A 115 6.13 0.39 -6.64
CA VAL A 115 5.26 0.06 -5.49
C VAL A 115 4.48 -1.24 -5.72
N LYS A 116 3.89 -1.42 -6.91
CA LYS A 116 3.19 -2.64 -7.30
C LYS A 116 4.12 -3.84 -7.25
N ALA A 117 5.34 -3.71 -7.77
CA ALA A 117 6.35 -4.77 -7.76
C ALA A 117 6.77 -5.16 -6.33
N LEU A 118 6.89 -4.18 -5.41
CA LEU A 118 7.17 -4.46 -3.99
C LEU A 118 6.06 -5.31 -3.37
N LEU A 119 4.80 -4.92 -3.52
CA LEU A 119 3.64 -5.64 -2.97
C LEU A 119 3.47 -7.03 -3.60
N GLU A 120 3.52 -7.11 -4.93
CA GLU A 120 3.35 -8.36 -5.68
C GLU A 120 4.43 -9.39 -5.30
N THR A 121 5.70 -8.98 -5.32
CA THR A 121 6.82 -9.87 -5.01
C THR A 121 6.76 -10.35 -3.55
N SER A 122 6.41 -9.44 -2.64
CA SER A 122 6.20 -9.73 -1.23
C SER A 122 5.12 -10.80 -1.03
N LEU A 123 3.94 -10.57 -1.61
CA LEU A 123 2.81 -11.50 -1.53
C LEU A 123 3.16 -12.86 -2.14
N ARG A 124 3.87 -12.89 -3.27
CA ARG A 124 4.21 -14.14 -3.94
C ARG A 124 5.24 -14.98 -3.18
N ARG A 125 6.22 -14.34 -2.54
CA ARG A 125 7.39 -15.03 -1.97
C ARG A 125 7.35 -15.20 -0.45
N PHE A 126 6.61 -14.34 0.27
CA PHE A 126 6.69 -14.25 1.73
C PHE A 126 5.34 -14.40 2.44
N SER A 127 4.26 -14.79 1.75
CA SER A 127 2.92 -14.98 2.35
C SER A 127 2.65 -16.38 2.92
N ALA A 128 3.65 -17.27 2.94
CA ALA A 128 3.49 -18.62 3.47
C ALA A 128 3.23 -18.57 4.99
N GLY A 129 2.09 -19.09 5.44
CA GLY A 129 1.78 -19.21 6.87
C GLY A 129 0.95 -18.07 7.49
N THR A 130 0.32 -17.22 6.67
CA THR A 130 -0.60 -16.12 7.04
C THR A 130 0.02 -14.79 7.48
N ASP A 131 1.25 -14.80 8.00
CA ASP A 131 1.93 -13.56 8.40
C ASP A 131 2.88 -13.08 7.30
N LEU A 132 2.83 -11.79 6.97
CA LEU A 132 3.68 -11.16 5.95
C LEU A 132 4.55 -10.08 6.60
N GLY A 133 5.80 -10.45 6.89
CA GLY A 133 6.85 -9.53 7.32
C GLY A 133 8.01 -9.55 6.32
N VAL A 134 8.11 -8.52 5.47
CA VAL A 134 9.17 -8.43 4.46
C VAL A 134 9.62 -6.99 4.28
N GLY A 135 10.88 -6.78 3.96
CA GLY A 135 11.43 -5.48 3.64
C GLY A 135 12.66 -5.58 2.76
N GLY A 136 13.31 -4.45 2.55
CA GLY A 136 14.51 -4.40 1.75
C GLY A 136 14.93 -2.98 1.42
N VAL A 137 15.76 -2.88 0.39
CA VAL A 137 16.26 -1.62 -0.15
C VAL A 137 15.89 -1.54 -1.62
N ILE A 138 15.36 -0.38 -2.02
CA ILE A 138 15.08 -0.05 -3.40
C ILE A 138 15.82 1.25 -3.76
N LYS A 139 16.46 1.29 -4.93
CA LYS A 139 17.20 2.47 -5.41
C LYS A 139 16.32 3.32 -6.28
N CYS A 140 16.00 4.54 -5.86
CA CYS A 140 15.01 5.38 -6.53
C CYS A 140 15.60 6.72 -6.97
N ALA A 141 15.06 7.27 -8.06
CA ALA A 141 15.43 8.58 -8.56
C ALA A 141 15.35 9.65 -7.45
N SER A 142 16.40 10.46 -7.36
CA SER A 142 16.57 11.48 -6.32
C SER A 142 16.79 12.87 -6.92
N ALA A 143 16.79 13.93 -6.11
CA ALA A 143 16.98 15.29 -6.58
C ALA A 143 18.40 15.58 -7.11
N THR A 144 19.37 14.72 -6.79
CA THR A 144 20.76 14.85 -7.25
C THR A 144 20.98 14.30 -8.67
N CYS A 145 19.90 14.06 -9.44
CA CYS A 145 19.94 13.38 -10.74
C CYS A 145 20.60 11.99 -10.70
N SER A 146 20.72 11.40 -9.51
CA SER A 146 21.21 10.05 -9.28
C SER A 146 20.14 9.22 -8.57
N LYS A 147 20.30 7.90 -8.55
CA LYS A 147 19.46 7.04 -7.72
C LYS A 147 20.08 6.88 -6.34
N GLY A 148 19.26 6.95 -5.29
CA GLY A 148 19.69 6.70 -3.92
C GLY A 148 18.83 5.64 -3.24
N ASP A 149 19.37 5.09 -2.16
CA ASP A 149 18.73 4.00 -1.43
C ASP A 149 17.53 4.49 -0.60
N VAL A 150 16.41 3.78 -0.76
CA VAL A 150 15.20 3.91 0.05
C VAL A 150 14.95 2.55 0.70
N ASN A 151 14.99 2.51 2.03
CA ASN A 151 14.59 1.35 2.78
C ASN A 151 13.06 1.25 2.75
N TRP A 152 12.52 0.05 2.62
CA TRP A 152 11.08 -0.19 2.69
C TRP A 152 10.77 -1.42 3.53
N ARG A 153 9.53 -1.48 4.03
CA ARG A 153 9.01 -2.66 4.73
C ARG A 153 7.50 -2.76 4.65
N ILE A 154 7.01 -3.99 4.73
CA ILE A 154 5.63 -4.34 5.02
C ILE A 154 5.52 -4.77 6.48
N SER A 155 4.58 -4.18 7.20
CA SER A 155 4.26 -4.52 8.58
C SER A 155 2.78 -4.32 8.86
N LYS A 156 2.29 -4.85 9.98
CA LYS A 156 0.96 -4.51 10.48
C LYS A 156 0.83 -2.99 10.62
N SER A 157 -0.34 -2.45 10.32
CA SER A 157 -0.62 -1.03 10.59
C SER A 157 -0.47 -0.79 12.09
N GLN A 158 0.18 0.31 12.46
CA GLN A 158 0.11 0.76 13.84
C GLN A 158 -1.27 1.37 14.05
N GLY A 159 -2.26 0.51 14.32
CA GLY A 159 -3.56 0.95 14.78
C GLY A 159 -3.35 1.83 16.00
N GLY A 160 -3.71 3.12 15.88
CA GLY A 160 -3.84 3.97 17.03
C GLY A 160 -4.78 3.28 18.01
N ARG A 161 -4.24 2.80 19.12
CA ARG A 161 -5.04 2.47 20.30
C ARG A 161 -5.81 3.75 20.65
N LYS A 162 -7.11 3.72 20.43
CA LYS A 162 -8.07 4.44 21.27
C LYS A 162 -8.88 3.39 22.00
#